data_AF-A0AAW1JWQ3-F1
#
_entry.id   AF-A0AAW1JWQ3-F1
#
_cell.length_a   1.000
_cell.length_b   1.000
_cell.length_c   1.000
_cell.angle_alpha   90.00
_cell.angle_beta   90.00
_cell.angle_gamma   90.00
#
_symmetry.space_group_name_H-M   'P 1'
#
loop_
_entity.id
_entity.type
_entity.pdbx_description
1 polymer ?
#
loop_
_entity_poly.entity_id
_entity_poly.type
_entity_poly.pdbx_seq_one_letter_code
_entity_poly.pdbx_strand_id
1 'polypeptide(L)'
;MLALINNLQDEIRDLKAKYSALIDSRASSGNPSNIMVGEDIINEVYERNKRSRNIIIYGSHESGTSKQQQIDLDNVTVQNLMEEVGIQCEQIKPIRLGRFDPTKEQRVRPIRITLSSSDDVHKTIFWI
;
A
#
# COMPACT_ATOMS: atom_id res chain seq x y z
N MET A 1 -16.75 -20.95 60.43
CA MET A 1 -16.56 -21.78 59.22
C MET A 1 -17.68 -21.55 58.21
N LEU A 2 -18.96 -21.76 58.57
CA LEU A 2 -20.11 -21.53 57.67
C LEU A 2 -20.24 -20.09 57.15
N ALA A 3 -20.00 -19.07 57.98
CA ALA A 3 -20.06 -17.67 57.57
C ALA A 3 -19.00 -17.31 56.50
N LEU A 4 -17.80 -17.90 56.59
CA LEU A 4 -16.74 -17.70 55.60
C LEU A 4 -17.08 -18.38 54.28
N ILE A 5 -17.68 -19.58 54.34
CA ILE A 5 -18.13 -20.31 53.15
C ILE A 5 -19.23 -19.53 52.42
N ASN A 6 -20.20 -18.98 53.14
CA ASN A 6 -21.28 -18.19 52.54
C ASN A 6 -20.75 -16.90 51.90
N ASN A 7 -19.82 -16.22 52.57
CA ASN A 7 -19.19 -15.00 52.05
C ASN A 7 -18.43 -15.27 50.73
N LEU A 8 -17.63 -16.34 50.68
CA LEU A 8 -16.92 -16.75 49.46
C LEU A 8 -17.87 -17.16 48.34
N GLN A 9 -19.00 -17.80 48.65
CA GLN A 9 -20.01 -18.16 47.66
C GLN A 9 -20.67 -16.94 47.04
N ASP A 10 -20.94 -15.90 47.84
CA ASP A 10 -21.51 -14.65 47.34
C ASP A 10 -20.49 -13.86 46.50
N GLU A 11 -19.20 -13.86 46.90
CA GLU A 11 -18.13 -13.23 46.13
C GLU A 11 -17.90 -13.93 44.78
N ILE A 12 -17.94 -15.27 44.75
CA ILE A 12 -17.89 -16.04 43.50
C ILE A 12 -19.11 -15.75 42.61
N ARG A 13 -20.29 -15.60 43.20
CA ARG A 13 -21.52 -15.28 42.45
C ARG A 13 -21.43 -13.88 41.84
N ASP A 14 -20.95 -12.91 42.60
CA ASP A 14 -20.76 -11.54 42.15
C ASP A 14 -19.68 -11.44 41.06
N LEU A 15 -18.55 -12.13 41.22
CA LEU A 15 -17.51 -12.20 40.17
C LEU A 15 -18.06 -12.82 38.88
N LYS A 16 -18.85 -13.90 38.97
CA LYS A 16 -19.46 -14.52 37.79
C LYS A 16 -20.45 -13.60 37.09
N ALA A 17 -21.26 -12.85 37.86
CA ALA A 17 -22.20 -11.88 37.30
C ALA A 17 -21.46 -10.73 36.58
N LYS A 18 -20.41 -10.18 37.20
CA LYS A 18 -19.55 -9.15 36.60
C LYS A 18 -18.85 -9.63 35.34
N TYR A 19 -18.35 -10.87 35.35
CA TYR A 19 -17.68 -11.46 34.20
C TYR A 19 -18.64 -11.70 33.03
N SER A 20 -19.85 -12.19 33.29
CA SER A 20 -20.90 -12.33 32.27
C SER A 20 -21.26 -10.98 31.65
N ALA A 21 -21.51 -9.96 32.49
CA ALA A 21 -21.82 -8.62 32.02
C ALA A 21 -20.69 -8.01 31.17
N LEU A 22 -19.42 -8.31 31.49
CA LEU A 22 -18.27 -7.86 30.71
C LEU A 22 -18.21 -8.54 29.33
N ILE A 23 -18.48 -9.85 29.26
CA ILE A 23 -18.55 -10.60 28.00
C ILE A 23 -19.69 -10.06 27.13
N ASP A 24 -20.87 -9.89 27.71
CA ASP A 24 -22.06 -9.38 27.01
C ASP A 24 -21.83 -7.95 26.51
N SER A 25 -21.13 -7.12 27.29
CA SER A 25 -20.72 -5.77 26.87
C SER A 25 -19.69 -5.78 25.74
N ARG A 26 -18.74 -6.73 25.71
CA ARG A 26 -17.77 -6.90 24.61
C ARG A 26 -18.41 -7.41 23.33
N ALA A 27 -19.38 -8.32 23.44
CA ALA A 27 -20.16 -8.79 22.31
C ALA A 27 -21.04 -7.67 21.72
N SER A 28 -21.48 -6.73 22.57
CA SER A 28 -22.28 -5.56 22.18
C SER A 28 -21.44 -4.34 21.76
N SER A 29 -20.15 -4.28 22.12
CA SER A 29 -19.21 -3.20 21.77
C SER A 29 -18.41 -3.48 20.51
N GLY A 30 -18.72 -4.56 19.79
CA GLY A 30 -18.27 -4.75 18.41
C GLY A 30 -18.95 -3.73 17.51
N ASN A 31 -18.63 -2.45 17.69
CA ASN A 31 -19.02 -1.40 16.77
C ASN A 31 -18.54 -1.86 15.38
N PRO A 32 -19.44 -2.10 14.41
CA PRO A 32 -19.04 -2.55 13.07
C PRO A 32 -18.09 -1.56 12.39
N SER A 33 -18.07 -0.30 12.83
CA SER A 33 -17.09 0.71 12.42
C SER A 33 -15.64 0.36 12.78
N ASN A 34 -15.36 -0.34 13.89
CA ASN A 34 -13.98 -0.69 14.27
C ASN A 34 -13.38 -1.81 13.42
N ILE A 35 -14.22 -2.73 12.91
CA ILE A 35 -13.76 -3.80 12.01
C ILE A 35 -13.43 -3.22 10.63
N MET A 36 -14.28 -2.33 10.10
CA MET A 36 -14.01 -1.63 8.83
C MET A 36 -12.75 -0.76 8.92
N VAL A 37 -12.52 -0.08 10.05
CA VAL A 37 -11.27 0.68 10.27
C VAL A 37 -10.04 -0.24 10.27
N GLY A 38 -10.13 -1.45 10.83
CA GLY A 38 -9.05 -2.44 10.77
C GLY A 38 -8.74 -2.89 9.34
N GLU A 39 -9.78 -3.17 8.55
CA GLU A 39 -9.65 -3.54 7.13
C GLU A 39 -9.05 -2.41 6.30
N ASP A 40 -9.48 -1.16 6.51
CA ASP A 40 -8.94 0.01 5.82
C ASP A 40 -7.44 0.21 6.10
N ILE A 41 -7.01 0.01 7.35
CA ILE A 41 -5.59 0.09 7.72
C ILE A 41 -4.79 -1.01 7.03
N ILE A 42 -5.29 -2.26 7.03
CA ILE A 42 -4.63 -3.38 6.37
C ILE A 42 -4.52 -3.13 4.87
N ASN A 43 -5.59 -2.64 4.25
CA ASN A 43 -5.63 -2.30 2.82
C ASN A 43 -4.63 -1.19 2.47
N GLU A 44 -4.55 -0.13 3.27
CA GLU A 44 -3.59 0.95 3.03
C GLU A 44 -2.15 0.50 3.22
N VAL A 45 -1.83 -0.30 4.25
CA VAL A 45 -0.49 -0.87 4.44
C VAL A 45 -0.11 -1.76 3.27
N TYR A 46 -1.03 -2.61 2.81
CA TYR A 46 -0.82 -3.46 1.64
C TYR A 46 -0.54 -2.64 0.38
N GLU A 47 -1.33 -1.60 0.13
CA GLU A 47 -1.16 -0.73 -1.03
C GLU A 47 0.14 0.09 -0.96
N ARG A 48 0.56 0.56 0.23
CA ARG A 48 1.87 1.20 0.41
C ARG A 48 3.02 0.24 0.12
N ASN A 49 2.96 -0.99 0.61
CA ASN A 49 3.98 -2.01 0.31
C ASN A 49 4.03 -2.34 -1.19
N LYS A 50 2.89 -2.33 -1.87
CA LYS A 50 2.85 -2.53 -3.33
C LYS A 50 3.45 -1.35 -4.10
N ARG A 51 3.30 -0.13 -3.59
CA ARG A 51 3.80 1.11 -4.20
C ARG A 51 5.24 1.46 -3.84
N SER A 52 5.80 0.90 -2.76
CA SER A 52 7.19 1.18 -2.31
C SER A 52 8.27 0.77 -3.32
N ARG A 53 7.92 -0.13 -4.25
CA ARG A 53 8.77 -0.55 -5.37
C ARG A 53 8.50 0.19 -6.69
N ASN A 54 7.64 1.20 -6.68
CA ASN A 54 7.35 1.99 -7.88
C ASN A 54 8.24 3.22 -7.95
N ILE A 55 8.67 3.57 -9.16
CA ILE A 55 9.33 4.85 -9.47
C ILE A 55 8.47 5.60 -10.49
N ILE A 56 8.33 6.91 -10.28
CA ILE A 56 7.61 7.80 -11.19
C ILE A 56 8.61 8.75 -11.85
N ILE A 57 8.69 8.68 -13.17
CA ILE A 57 9.60 9.49 -13.99
C ILE A 57 8.77 10.58 -14.68
N TYR A 58 9.15 11.84 -14.45
CA TYR A 58 8.54 13.01 -15.06
C TYR A 58 9.43 13.57 -16.18
N GLY A 59 8.83 14.34 -17.10
CA GLY A 59 9.59 15.06 -18.14
C GLY A 59 10.02 14.24 -19.37
N SER A 60 9.73 12.94 -19.42
CA SER A 60 10.01 12.11 -20.61
C SER A 60 9.00 12.40 -21.72
N HIS A 61 9.44 12.86 -22.90
CA HIS A 61 8.57 13.21 -24.03
C HIS A 61 7.67 12.04 -24.51
N GLU A 62 6.46 12.37 -24.99
CA GLU A 62 5.58 11.45 -25.72
C GLU A 62 5.64 11.79 -27.22
N SER A 63 6.30 10.94 -28.01
CA SER A 63 6.54 11.18 -29.44
C SER A 63 6.14 10.00 -30.34
N GLY A 64 5.64 8.91 -29.76
CA GLY A 64 5.17 7.75 -30.48
C GLY A 64 3.92 8.06 -31.31
N THR A 65 3.93 7.68 -32.58
CA THR A 65 2.77 7.84 -33.49
C THR A 65 1.69 6.79 -33.23
N SER A 66 2.02 5.73 -32.48
CA SER A 66 1.09 4.70 -32.02
C SER A 66 1.37 4.34 -30.57
N LYS A 67 0.39 3.71 -29.92
CA LYS A 67 0.53 3.21 -28.53
C LYS A 67 1.72 2.25 -28.39
N GLN A 68 1.90 1.34 -29.35
CA GLN A 68 2.99 0.37 -29.30
C GLN A 68 4.34 1.06 -29.47
N GLN A 69 4.46 1.97 -30.44
CA GLN A 69 5.69 2.73 -30.64
C GLN A 69 6.05 3.56 -29.39
N GLN A 70 5.07 4.16 -28.72
CA GLN A 70 5.31 4.89 -27.47
C GLN A 70 5.80 3.95 -26.36
N ILE A 71 5.24 2.74 -26.24
CA ILE A 71 5.72 1.73 -25.29
C ILE A 71 7.17 1.36 -25.57
N ASP A 72 7.53 1.16 -26.83
CA ASP A 72 8.90 0.80 -27.22
C ASP A 72 9.90 1.93 -26.90
N LEU A 73 9.51 3.19 -27.18
CA LEU A 73 10.30 4.37 -26.80
C LEU A 73 10.46 4.52 -25.28
N ASP A 74 9.38 4.29 -24.53
CA ASP A 74 9.40 4.33 -23.07
C ASP A 74 10.30 3.23 -22.50
N ASN A 75 10.28 2.02 -23.07
CA ASN A 75 11.17 0.91 -22.70
C ASN A 75 12.64 1.31 -22.85
N VAL A 76 13.02 1.83 -24.02
CA VAL A 76 14.40 2.27 -24.28
C VAL A 76 14.80 3.40 -23.32
N THR A 77 13.94 4.39 -23.14
CA THR A 77 14.21 5.55 -22.27
C THR A 77 14.42 5.11 -20.82
N VAL A 78 13.53 4.26 -20.31
CA VAL A 78 13.63 3.73 -18.94
C VAL A 78 14.86 2.87 -18.79
N GLN A 79 15.16 2.00 -19.75
CA GLN A 79 16.32 1.12 -19.67
C GLN A 79 17.62 1.92 -19.59
N ASN A 80 17.78 2.93 -20.46
CA ASN A 80 18.95 3.82 -20.42
C ASN A 80 19.08 4.53 -19.07
N LEU A 81 17.98 5.04 -18.52
CA LEU A 81 17.97 5.74 -17.23
C LEU A 81 18.32 4.80 -16.06
N MET A 82 17.85 3.56 -16.09
CA MET A 82 18.19 2.56 -15.07
C MET A 82 19.66 2.16 -15.14
N GLU A 83 20.20 1.99 -16.35
CA GLU A 83 21.63 1.70 -16.57
C GLU A 83 22.51 2.86 -16.07
N GLU A 84 22.13 4.11 -16.33
CA GLU A 84 22.85 5.31 -15.87
C GLU A 84 22.91 5.39 -14.34
N VAL A 85 21.84 4.99 -13.66
CA VAL A 85 21.75 4.95 -12.18
C VAL A 85 22.37 3.66 -11.60
N GLY A 86 22.90 2.78 -12.45
CA GLY A 86 23.58 1.55 -12.03
C GLY A 86 22.63 0.44 -11.56
N ILE A 87 21.38 0.47 -12.00
CA ILE A 87 20.38 -0.56 -11.67
C ILE A 87 20.20 -1.52 -12.84
N GLN A 88 20.61 -2.77 -12.63
CA GLN A 88 20.28 -3.87 -13.52
C GLN A 88 18.92 -4.44 -13.11
N CYS A 89 17.91 -4.17 -13.93
CA CYS A 89 16.57 -4.70 -13.73
C CYS A 89 16.12 -5.45 -14.99
N GLU A 90 15.85 -6.74 -14.84
CA GLU A 90 15.29 -7.54 -15.91
C GLU A 90 13.78 -7.28 -16.01
N GLN A 91 13.29 -7.06 -17.23
CA GLN A 91 11.85 -6.97 -17.57
C GLN A 91 11.07 -5.82 -16.92
N ILE A 92 11.62 -4.60 -16.94
CA ILE A 92 10.83 -3.42 -16.58
C ILE A 92 9.70 -3.23 -17.60
N LYS A 93 8.48 -3.00 -17.10
CA LYS A 93 7.29 -2.67 -17.91
C LYS A 93 6.84 -1.25 -17.59
N PRO A 94 7.31 -0.24 -18.33
CA PRO A 94 6.90 1.15 -18.19
C PRO A 94 5.41 1.31 -18.51
N ILE A 95 4.71 2.10 -17.71
CA ILE A 95 3.31 2.43 -17.92
C ILE A 95 3.12 3.94 -17.71
N ARG A 96 2.65 4.65 -18.74
CA ARG A 96 2.26 6.06 -18.64
C ARG A 96 1.00 6.21 -17.78
N LEU A 97 1.03 7.16 -16.84
CA LEU A 97 -0.08 7.43 -15.92
C LEU A 97 -1.02 8.50 -16.48
N GLY A 98 -2.32 8.21 -16.45
CA GLY A 98 -3.36 9.15 -16.88
C GLY A 98 -3.79 9.00 -18.35
N ARG A 99 -4.75 9.83 -18.74
CA ARG A 99 -5.32 9.83 -20.10
C ARG A 99 -4.45 10.68 -21.02
N PHE A 100 -4.20 10.17 -22.21
CA PHE A 100 -3.51 10.93 -23.26
C PHE A 100 -4.39 12.10 -23.69
N ASP A 101 -3.80 13.29 -23.77
CA ASP A 101 -4.48 14.50 -24.20
C ASP A 101 -3.60 15.23 -25.24
N PRO A 102 -3.85 15.04 -26.55
CA PRO A 102 -3.04 15.64 -27.60
C PRO A 102 -3.18 17.16 -27.67
N THR A 103 -4.18 17.75 -26.99
CA THR A 103 -4.39 19.21 -27.00
C THR A 103 -3.53 19.94 -25.98
N LYS A 104 -2.87 19.20 -25.08
CA LYS A 104 -2.04 19.76 -24.01
C LYS A 104 -0.63 19.18 -24.11
N GLU A 105 0.15 19.67 -25.07
CA GLU A 105 1.57 19.28 -25.23
C GLU A 105 2.38 19.46 -23.94
N GLN A 106 2.01 20.42 -23.08
CA GLN A 106 2.65 20.64 -21.78
C GLN A 106 2.29 19.61 -20.70
N ARG A 107 1.29 18.73 -20.94
CA ARG A 107 0.86 17.68 -20.01
C ARG A 107 1.35 16.31 -20.45
N VAL A 108 2.65 16.19 -20.56
CA VAL A 108 3.33 14.91 -20.77
C VAL A 108 3.07 13.99 -19.58
N ARG A 109 2.59 12.78 -19.82
CA ARG A 109 2.21 11.84 -18.76
C ARG A 109 3.44 11.25 -18.08
N PRO A 110 3.45 11.14 -16.74
CA PRO A 110 4.54 10.48 -16.05
C PRO A 110 4.62 9.00 -16.41
N ILE A 111 5.83 8.45 -16.42
CA ILE A 111 6.06 7.01 -16.58
C ILE A 111 6.16 6.39 -15.19
N ARG A 112 5.35 5.37 -14.92
CA ARG A 112 5.51 4.49 -13.76
C ARG A 112 6.26 3.24 -14.16
N ILE A 113 7.26 2.90 -13.38
CA ILE A 113 7.92 1.58 -13.42
C ILE A 113 7.75 0.89 -12.07
N THR A 114 7.83 -0.43 -12.07
CA THR A 114 7.77 -1.26 -10.86
C THR A 114 8.99 -2.15 -10.85
N LEU A 115 9.83 -1.99 -9.82
CA LEU A 115 11.01 -2.80 -9.61
C LEU A 115 10.65 -4.10 -8.87
N SER A 116 11.59 -5.03 -8.82
CA SER A 116 11.43 -6.30 -8.12
C SER A 116 11.36 -6.12 -6.59
N SER A 117 12.17 -5.20 -6.04
CA SER A 117 12.25 -4.89 -4.61
C SER A 117 12.19 -3.37 -4.34
N SER A 118 11.73 -2.99 -3.15
CA SER A 118 11.86 -1.61 -2.65
C SER A 118 13.32 -1.21 -2.43
N ASP A 119 14.23 -2.16 -2.21
CA ASP A 119 15.64 -1.87 -2.00
C ASP A 119 16.28 -1.30 -3.27
N ASP A 120 15.84 -1.76 -4.44
CA ASP A 120 16.31 -1.23 -5.72
C ASP A 120 15.84 0.23 -5.92
N VAL A 121 14.67 0.59 -5.39
CA VAL A 121 14.23 1.99 -5.38
C VAL A 121 15.15 2.84 -4.52
N HIS A 122 15.56 2.36 -3.34
CA HIS A 122 16.48 3.12 -2.49
C HIS A 122 17.82 3.39 -3.17
N LYS A 123 18.34 2.44 -3.96
CA LYS A 123 19.57 2.64 -4.75
C LYS A 123 19.44 3.79 -5.75
N THR A 124 18.24 4.02 -6.33
CA THR A 124 18.04 5.15 -7.26
C THR A 124 18.11 6.52 -6.61
N ILE A 125 17.70 6.64 -5.34
CA ILE A 125 17.59 7.94 -4.66
C ILE A 125 18.98 8.49 -4.34
N PHE A 126 19.98 7.64 -4.09
CA PHE A 126 21.34 8.08 -3.73
C PHE A 126 22.17 8.61 -4.91
N TRP A 127 21.64 8.58 -6.13
CA TRP A 127 22.27 9.12 -7.35
C TRP A 127 21.75 10.49 -7.79
N ILE A 128 20.70 11.02 -7.14
CA ILE A 128 20.09 12.34 -7.39
C ILE A 128 20.43 13.27 -6.23
#